data_AF-A0A2V6PH11-F1
#
_entry.id   AF-A0A2V6PH11-F1
#
_cell.length_a   1.000
_cell.length_b   1.000
_cell.length_c   1.000
_cell.angle_alpha   90.00
_cell.angle_beta   90.00
_cell.angle_gamma   90.00
#
_symmetry.space_group_name_H-M   'P 1'
#
loop_
_entity.id
_entity.type
_entity.pdbx_description
1 polymer ?
#
loop_
_entity_poly.entity_id
_entity_poly.type
_entity_poly.pdbx_seq_one_letter_code
_entity_poly.pdbx_strand_id
1 'polypeptide(L)'
;MSPVASRWTLLVATMAIVGSGSGALFSLGVFLEPIEKATGWSRTDVSAVALLTWITYGIGSFVWGLLSGRSGVRVVVVAGGLLLGLGLVLGSQATTLWQFGAAFGGLVGLAVGAFYAPLTTTVSNAFKTNRGLAVGFVAAGSGLGTFAIAPLTRWLISEFDWRLAMLVLGDLAWLTIIPLALLIREDRSLVSPGRRSGREPDLALLDVARTPQFWLITVTHFTCCLAHSGPI
;
A
#
# COMPACT_ATOMS: atom_id res chain seq x y z
N MET A 1 -23.12 -8.58 -16.52
CA MET A 1 -22.09 -9.52 -16.01
C MET A 1 -22.70 -10.29 -14.86
N SER A 2 -22.53 -11.62 -14.80
CA SER A 2 -23.08 -12.42 -13.70
C SER A 2 -22.46 -12.00 -12.35
N PRO A 3 -23.17 -12.11 -11.22
CA PRO A 3 -22.69 -11.69 -9.90
C PRO A 3 -21.37 -12.38 -9.48
N VAL A 4 -21.09 -13.56 -10.04
CA VAL A 4 -19.87 -14.34 -9.77
C VAL A 4 -18.67 -13.82 -10.56
N ALA A 5 -18.85 -13.51 -11.86
CA ALA A 5 -17.78 -12.93 -12.68
C ALA A 5 -17.29 -11.60 -12.10
N SER A 6 -18.21 -10.79 -11.57
CA SER A 6 -17.89 -9.50 -10.94
C SER A 6 -16.98 -9.62 -9.70
N ARG A 7 -17.06 -10.72 -8.93
CA ARG A 7 -16.28 -10.89 -7.68
C ARG A 7 -14.85 -11.33 -7.96
N TRP A 8 -14.65 -12.19 -8.95
CA TRP A 8 -13.31 -12.59 -9.39
C TRP A 8 -12.57 -11.44 -10.08
N THR A 9 -13.28 -10.61 -10.87
CA THR A 9 -12.68 -9.38 -11.42
C THR A 9 -12.26 -8.42 -10.31
N LEU A 10 -13.09 -8.23 -9.27
CA LEU A 10 -12.74 -7.43 -8.09
C LEU A 10 -11.50 -7.96 -7.38
N LEU A 11 -11.41 -9.29 -7.19
CA LEU A 11 -10.26 -9.92 -6.54
C LEU A 11 -8.98 -9.68 -7.34
N VAL A 12 -9.00 -9.94 -8.66
CA VAL A 12 -7.83 -9.72 -9.52
C VAL A 12 -7.42 -8.25 -9.56
N ALA A 13 -8.38 -7.33 -9.67
CA ALA A 13 -8.10 -5.89 -9.61
C ALA A 13 -7.46 -5.49 -8.27
N THR A 14 -7.96 -6.05 -7.17
CA THR A 14 -7.40 -5.81 -5.82
C THR A 14 -5.98 -6.35 -5.71
N MET A 15 -5.74 -7.58 -6.19
CA MET A 15 -4.41 -8.19 -6.19
C MET A 15 -3.41 -7.33 -6.98
N ALA A 16 -3.82 -6.81 -8.13
CA ALA A 16 -2.99 -5.93 -8.96
C ALA A 16 -2.70 -4.59 -8.26
N ILE A 17 -3.70 -3.93 -7.68
CA ILE A 17 -3.51 -2.65 -6.96
C ILE A 17 -2.58 -2.84 -5.74
N VAL A 18 -2.86 -3.85 -4.92
CA VAL A 18 -2.04 -4.17 -3.74
C VAL A 18 -0.63 -4.55 -4.17
N GLY A 19 -0.49 -5.37 -5.22
CA GLY A 19 0.80 -5.74 -5.78
C GLY A 19 1.60 -4.54 -6.27
N SER A 20 0.98 -3.61 -7.02
CA SER A 20 1.64 -2.38 -7.49
C SER A 20 2.08 -1.50 -6.32
N GLY A 21 1.22 -1.30 -5.31
CA GLY A 21 1.56 -0.50 -4.13
C GLY A 21 2.68 -1.12 -3.30
N SER A 22 2.62 -2.43 -3.02
CA SER A 22 3.67 -3.13 -2.28
C SER A 22 4.98 -3.18 -3.06
N GLY A 23 4.95 -3.47 -4.36
CA GLY A 23 6.17 -3.51 -5.15
C GLY A 23 6.83 -2.14 -5.24
N ALA A 24 6.07 -1.05 -5.35
CA ALA A 24 6.61 0.30 -5.24
C ALA A 24 7.26 0.56 -3.87
N LEU A 25 6.61 0.18 -2.77
CA LEU A 25 7.15 0.34 -1.41
C LEU A 25 8.48 -0.41 -1.23
N PHE A 26 8.51 -1.69 -1.59
CA PHE A 26 9.68 -2.55 -1.43
C PHE A 26 10.79 -2.28 -2.45
N SER A 27 10.48 -1.62 -3.56
CA SER A 27 11.49 -1.23 -4.56
C SER A 27 12.57 -0.29 -4.02
N LEU A 28 12.33 0.40 -2.90
CA LEU A 28 13.35 1.23 -2.24
C LEU A 28 14.65 0.48 -1.96
N GLY A 29 14.56 -0.81 -1.59
CA GLY A 29 15.74 -1.64 -1.36
C GLY A 29 16.60 -1.83 -2.63
N VAL A 30 15.98 -1.80 -3.81
CA VAL A 30 16.67 -1.84 -5.10
C VAL A 30 17.27 -0.48 -5.46
N PHE A 31 16.64 0.61 -5.06
CA PHE A 31 17.09 1.98 -5.31
C PHE A 31 18.25 2.44 -4.41
N LEU A 32 18.47 1.77 -3.27
CA LEU A 32 19.42 2.22 -2.23
C LEU A 32 20.85 2.45 -2.77
N GLU A 33 21.46 1.43 -3.37
CA GLU A 33 22.83 1.52 -3.89
C GLU A 33 22.97 2.48 -5.10
N PRO A 34 22.06 2.45 -6.10
CA PRO A 34 22.07 3.42 -7.20
C PRO A 34 21.93 4.88 -6.76
N ILE A 35 21.08 5.16 -5.77
CA ILE A 35 20.92 6.52 -5.22
C ILE A 35 22.21 6.94 -4.54
N GLU A 36 22.77 6.12 -3.65
CA GLU A 36 24.03 6.40 -2.96
C GLU A 36 25.16 6.76 -3.95
N LYS A 37 25.34 5.95 -5.01
CA LYS A 37 26.35 6.21 -6.05
C LYS A 37 26.11 7.49 -6.84
N ALA A 38 24.86 7.83 -7.12
CA ALA A 38 24.51 8.95 -8.00
C ALA A 38 24.41 10.30 -7.28
N THR A 39 24.05 10.32 -5.99
CA THR A 39 23.83 11.55 -5.22
C THR A 39 24.91 11.79 -4.17
N GLY A 40 25.67 10.76 -3.79
CA GLY A 40 26.61 10.80 -2.68
C GLY A 40 25.95 10.85 -1.30
N TRP A 41 24.62 10.65 -1.22
CA TRP A 41 23.93 10.56 0.09
C TRP A 41 24.37 9.31 0.84
N SER A 42 24.55 9.43 2.14
CA SER A 42 24.98 8.28 2.93
C SER A 42 23.90 7.20 2.96
N ARG A 43 24.33 5.93 3.02
CA ARG A 43 23.42 4.79 3.16
C ARG A 43 22.51 4.92 4.39
N THR A 44 23.02 5.52 5.46
CA THR A 44 22.28 5.81 6.70
C THR A 44 21.14 6.81 6.44
N ASP A 45 21.40 7.86 5.67
CA ASP A 45 20.41 8.88 5.34
C ASP A 45 19.25 8.32 4.51
N VAL A 46 19.57 7.54 3.48
CA VAL A 46 18.55 6.91 2.63
C VAL A 46 17.77 5.85 3.43
N SER A 47 18.43 5.15 4.36
CA SER A 47 17.76 4.23 5.28
C SER A 47 16.83 4.94 6.27
N ALA A 48 17.16 6.17 6.69
CA ALA A 48 16.25 6.99 7.49
C ALA A 48 14.98 7.36 6.71
N VAL A 49 15.08 7.57 5.39
CA VAL A 49 13.91 7.74 4.52
C VAL A 49 13.08 6.45 4.45
N ALA A 50 13.72 5.28 4.39
CA ALA A 50 13.01 3.99 4.47
C ALA A 50 12.21 3.88 5.79
N LEU A 51 12.83 4.22 6.92
CA LEU A 51 12.16 4.25 8.21
C LEU A 51 10.96 5.20 8.22
N LEU A 52 11.14 6.42 7.69
CA LEU A 52 10.06 7.39 7.55
C LEU A 52 8.90 6.81 6.71
N THR A 53 9.22 6.10 5.63
CA THR A 53 8.22 5.44 4.76
C THR A 53 7.37 4.43 5.53
N TRP A 54 7.97 3.63 6.42
CA TRP A 54 7.23 2.67 7.23
C TRP A 54 6.36 3.33 8.30
N ILE A 55 6.85 4.40 8.91
CA ILE A 55 6.08 5.19 9.90
C ILE A 55 4.85 5.82 9.22
N THR A 56 5.05 6.49 8.09
CA THR A 56 3.96 7.12 7.34
C THR A 56 3.01 6.10 6.74
N TYR A 57 3.48 4.91 6.35
CA TYR A 57 2.62 3.79 5.98
C TYR A 57 1.72 3.34 7.12
N GLY A 58 2.24 3.22 8.35
CA GLY A 58 1.44 2.89 9.53
C GLY A 58 0.36 3.94 9.80
N ILE A 59 0.75 5.22 9.80
CA ILE A 59 -0.17 6.36 9.99
C ILE A 59 -1.23 6.38 8.87
N GLY A 60 -0.78 6.26 7.62
CA GLY A 60 -1.65 6.25 6.44
C GLY A 60 -2.65 5.11 6.49
N SER A 61 -2.23 3.91 6.87
CA SER A 61 -3.12 2.74 7.00
C SER A 61 -4.28 2.99 7.96
N PHE A 62 -4.01 3.69 9.08
CA PHE A 62 -5.04 4.08 10.03
C PHE A 62 -5.98 5.16 9.46
N VAL A 63 -5.42 6.25 8.93
CA VAL A 63 -6.17 7.38 8.37
C VAL A 63 -7.06 6.94 7.20
N TRP A 64 -6.51 6.19 6.25
CA TRP A 64 -7.23 5.68 5.10
C TRP A 64 -8.27 4.63 5.49
N GLY A 65 -8.00 3.82 6.52
CA GLY A 65 -8.98 2.91 7.10
C GLY A 65 -10.25 3.65 7.54
N LEU A 66 -10.09 4.73 8.32
CA LEU A 66 -11.20 5.57 8.78
C LEU A 66 -11.92 6.29 7.63
N LEU A 67 -11.16 6.85 6.67
CA LEU A 67 -11.73 7.52 5.51
C LEU A 67 -12.51 6.56 4.61
N SER A 68 -12.06 5.31 4.46
CA SER A 68 -12.71 4.32 3.59
C SER A 68 -14.12 3.98 4.07
N GLY A 69 -14.33 3.98 5.40
CA GLY A 69 -15.66 3.77 5.99
C GLY A 69 -16.64 4.92 5.76
N ARG A 70 -16.15 6.16 5.52
CA ARG A 70 -16.98 7.37 5.33
C ARG A 70 -17.16 7.73 3.85
N SER A 71 -16.07 7.76 3.09
CA SER A 71 -16.01 8.27 1.71
C SER A 71 -16.08 7.16 0.65
N GLY A 72 -16.05 5.90 1.07
CA GLY A 72 -15.95 4.75 0.18
C GLY A 72 -14.51 4.38 -0.16
N VAL A 73 -14.31 3.10 -0.43
CA VAL A 73 -13.04 2.48 -0.79
C VAL A 73 -12.54 3.00 -2.13
N ARG A 74 -13.45 3.24 -3.10
CA ARG A 74 -13.05 3.76 -4.42
C ARG A 74 -12.32 5.10 -4.33
N VAL A 75 -12.85 6.05 -3.54
CA VAL A 75 -12.26 7.37 -3.38
C VAL A 75 -10.89 7.28 -2.71
N VAL A 76 -10.79 6.45 -1.67
CA VAL A 76 -9.54 6.23 -0.94
C VAL A 76 -8.46 5.63 -1.83
N VAL A 77 -8.79 4.60 -2.63
CA VAL A 77 -7.83 3.93 -3.50
C VAL A 77 -7.38 4.84 -4.65
N VAL A 78 -8.28 5.65 -5.23
CA VAL A 78 -7.89 6.64 -6.25
C VAL A 78 -6.97 7.72 -5.66
N ALA A 79 -7.31 8.26 -4.48
CA ALA A 79 -6.49 9.26 -3.81
C ALA A 79 -5.11 8.70 -3.44
N GLY A 80 -5.06 7.48 -2.90
CA GLY A 80 -3.81 6.77 -2.62
C GLY A 80 -3.01 6.50 -3.88
N GLY A 81 -3.64 6.06 -4.97
CA GLY A 81 -2.97 5.82 -6.26
C GLY A 81 -2.36 7.10 -6.84
N LEU A 82 -3.08 8.21 -6.76
CA LEU A 82 -2.57 9.53 -7.15
C LEU A 82 -1.35 9.93 -6.33
N LEU A 83 -1.43 9.80 -5.01
CA LEU A 83 -0.32 10.09 -4.10
C LEU A 83 0.89 9.18 -4.32
N LEU A 84 0.68 7.90 -4.63
CA LEU A 84 1.75 6.95 -4.91
C LEU A 84 2.56 7.38 -6.13
N GLY A 85 1.88 7.56 -7.28
CA GLY A 85 2.56 7.99 -8.50
C GLY A 85 3.17 9.38 -8.35
N LEU A 86 2.50 10.31 -7.66
CA LEU A 86 3.05 11.63 -7.38
C LEU A 86 4.33 11.56 -6.53
N GLY A 87 4.34 10.73 -5.49
CA GLY A 87 5.51 10.52 -4.64
C GLY A 87 6.70 9.93 -5.41
N LEU A 88 6.45 8.99 -6.32
CA LEU A 88 7.48 8.39 -7.17
C LEU A 88 8.01 9.39 -8.22
N VAL A 89 7.13 10.15 -8.87
CA VAL A 89 7.49 11.17 -9.87
C VAL A 89 8.20 12.38 -9.24
N LEU A 90 7.82 12.79 -8.03
CA LEU A 90 8.55 13.83 -7.30
C LEU A 90 9.88 13.30 -6.77
N GLY A 91 9.92 12.04 -6.34
CA GLY A 91 11.14 11.37 -5.88
C GLY A 91 12.20 11.26 -6.98
N SER A 92 11.81 11.00 -8.23
CA SER A 92 12.75 10.96 -9.36
C SER A 92 13.41 12.31 -9.65
N GLN A 93 12.72 13.40 -9.32
CA GLN A 93 13.20 14.78 -9.53
C GLN A 93 13.91 15.35 -8.29
N ALA A 94 14.03 14.58 -7.21
CA ALA A 94 14.64 15.05 -5.98
C ALA A 94 16.13 15.36 -6.19
N THR A 95 16.52 16.58 -5.82
CA THR A 95 17.91 17.06 -5.82
C THR A 95 18.51 17.08 -4.43
N THR A 96 17.67 17.06 -3.39
CA THR A 96 18.09 17.08 -1.99
C THR A 96 17.45 15.93 -1.21
N LEU A 97 18.13 15.46 -0.16
CA LEU A 97 17.65 14.37 0.68
C LEU A 97 16.28 14.68 1.31
N TRP A 98 16.04 15.93 1.72
CA TRP A 98 14.75 16.33 2.29
C TRP A 98 13.60 16.24 1.29
N GLN A 99 13.81 16.62 0.03
CA GLN A 99 12.82 16.44 -1.04
C GLN A 99 12.51 14.96 -1.26
N PHE A 100 13.55 14.11 -1.28
CA PHE A 100 13.39 12.67 -1.42
C PHE A 100 12.64 12.07 -0.22
N GLY A 101 12.97 12.50 1.01
CA GLY A 101 12.29 12.11 2.23
C GLY A 101 10.81 12.51 2.25
N ALA A 102 10.47 13.71 1.79
CA ALA A 102 9.08 14.16 1.68
C ALA A 102 8.31 13.39 0.60
N ALA A 103 8.91 13.18 -0.58
CA ALA A 103 8.27 12.50 -1.70
C ALA A 103 8.13 10.99 -1.46
N PHE A 104 9.24 10.29 -1.20
CA PHE A 104 9.23 8.84 -0.99
C PHE A 104 8.79 8.50 0.45
N GLY A 105 9.49 9.04 1.45
CA GLY A 105 9.17 8.77 2.85
C GLY A 105 7.77 9.25 3.26
N GLY A 106 7.37 10.45 2.82
CA GLY A 106 6.06 11.02 3.10
C GLY A 106 4.97 10.44 2.21
N LEU A 107 4.98 10.80 0.92
CA LEU A 107 3.85 10.53 0.02
C LEU A 107 3.71 9.05 -0.32
N VAL A 108 4.79 8.36 -0.70
CA VAL A 108 4.72 6.92 -1.05
C VAL A 108 4.29 6.10 0.16
N GLY A 109 4.87 6.35 1.33
CA GLY A 109 4.46 5.65 2.56
C GLY A 109 2.99 5.86 2.90
N LEU A 110 2.52 7.12 2.94
CA LEU A 110 1.10 7.43 3.17
C LEU A 110 0.18 6.78 2.12
N ALA A 111 0.58 6.77 0.85
CA ALA A 111 -0.21 6.26 -0.24
C ALA A 111 -0.48 4.76 -0.14
N VAL A 112 0.54 3.96 0.21
CA VAL A 112 0.43 2.49 0.25
C VAL A 112 -0.55 2.02 1.33
N GLY A 113 -0.73 2.81 2.40
CA GLY A 113 -1.73 2.55 3.44
C GLY A 113 -3.18 2.55 2.93
N ALA A 114 -3.45 3.17 1.78
CA ALA A 114 -4.78 3.25 1.19
C ALA A 114 -5.24 1.95 0.51
N PHE A 115 -4.33 1.00 0.26
CA PHE A 115 -4.63 -0.17 -0.58
C PHE A 115 -5.00 -1.40 0.23
N TYR A 116 -4.09 -1.89 1.08
CA TYR A 116 -4.22 -3.24 1.65
C TYR A 116 -5.47 -3.40 2.51
N ALA A 117 -5.64 -2.57 3.55
CA ALA A 117 -6.75 -2.72 4.49
C ALA A 117 -8.13 -2.48 3.84
N PRO A 118 -8.38 -1.35 3.14
CA PRO A 118 -9.69 -1.08 2.54
C PRO A 118 -10.10 -2.12 1.48
N LEU A 119 -9.15 -2.55 0.63
CA LEU A 119 -9.44 -3.53 -0.41
C LEU A 119 -9.63 -4.94 0.15
N THR A 120 -8.86 -5.34 1.16
CA THR A 120 -9.02 -6.63 1.82
C THR A 120 -10.40 -6.75 2.47
N THR A 121 -10.88 -5.70 3.13
CA THR A 121 -12.25 -5.65 3.67
C THR A 121 -13.30 -5.77 2.56
N THR A 122 -13.10 -5.07 1.45
CA THR A 122 -14.03 -5.09 0.30
C THR A 122 -14.13 -6.49 -0.31
N VAL A 123 -12.99 -7.14 -0.55
CA VAL A 123 -12.92 -8.51 -1.07
C VAL A 123 -13.55 -9.48 -0.07
N SER A 124 -13.20 -9.40 1.21
CA SER A 124 -13.75 -10.29 2.24
C SER A 124 -15.28 -10.21 2.33
N ASN A 125 -15.86 -9.02 2.16
CA ASN A 125 -17.31 -8.83 2.13
C ASN A 125 -17.96 -9.37 0.84
N ALA A 126 -17.28 -9.28 -0.30
CA ALA A 126 -17.77 -9.78 -1.58
C ALA A 126 -17.88 -11.32 -1.62
N PHE A 127 -17.01 -12.03 -0.88
CA PHE A 127 -17.01 -13.49 -0.80
C PHE A 127 -17.78 -13.98 0.43
N LYS A 128 -18.96 -14.61 0.23
CA LYS A 128 -19.76 -15.19 1.34
C LYS A 128 -19.19 -16.52 1.85
N THR A 129 -18.67 -17.33 0.93
CA THR A 129 -17.97 -18.60 1.17
C THR A 129 -16.50 -18.41 0.80
N ASN A 130 -15.58 -19.09 1.49
CA ASN A 130 -14.13 -19.02 1.21
C ASN A 130 -13.46 -17.65 1.42
N ARG A 131 -13.93 -16.87 2.41
CA ARG A 131 -13.34 -15.56 2.77
C ARG A 131 -11.83 -15.63 3.01
N GLY A 132 -11.37 -16.65 3.74
CA GLY A 132 -9.95 -16.85 4.03
C GLY A 132 -9.12 -17.03 2.76
N LEU A 133 -9.61 -17.79 1.77
CA LEU A 133 -8.92 -17.95 0.48
C LEU A 133 -8.87 -16.63 -0.30
N ALA A 134 -9.97 -15.87 -0.32
CA ALA A 134 -10.00 -14.57 -1.00
C ALA A 134 -9.00 -13.58 -0.39
N VAL A 135 -8.93 -13.49 0.95
CA VAL A 135 -7.93 -12.67 1.65
C VAL A 135 -6.52 -13.20 1.40
N GLY A 136 -6.32 -14.52 1.38
CA GLY A 136 -5.05 -15.14 1.02
C GLY A 136 -4.56 -14.76 -0.38
N PHE A 137 -5.47 -14.69 -1.37
CA PHE A 137 -5.14 -14.20 -2.70
C PHE A 137 -4.74 -12.72 -2.71
N VAL A 138 -5.40 -11.86 -1.94
CA VAL A 138 -4.99 -10.45 -1.80
C VAL A 138 -3.56 -10.35 -1.26
N ALA A 139 -3.23 -11.12 -0.22
CA ALA A 139 -1.87 -11.19 0.31
C ALA A 139 -0.87 -11.72 -0.73
N ALA A 140 -1.23 -12.76 -1.48
CA ALA A 140 -0.41 -13.27 -2.57
C ALA A 140 -0.16 -12.21 -3.67
N GLY A 141 -1.14 -11.34 -3.94
CA GLY A 141 -0.99 -10.20 -4.85
C GLY A 141 0.13 -9.25 -4.45
N SER A 142 0.28 -8.95 -3.15
CA SER A 142 1.38 -8.16 -2.61
C SER A 142 2.75 -8.79 -2.91
N GLY A 143 2.88 -10.09 -2.66
CA GLY A 143 4.09 -10.85 -2.93
C GLY A 143 4.44 -10.92 -4.42
N LEU A 144 3.45 -11.23 -5.27
CA LEU A 144 3.62 -11.27 -6.73
C LEU A 144 4.01 -9.92 -7.30
N GLY A 145 3.39 -8.83 -6.83
CA GLY A 145 3.72 -7.48 -7.26
C GLY A 145 5.16 -7.09 -6.89
N THR A 146 5.59 -7.41 -5.68
CA THR A 146 6.98 -7.19 -5.24
C THR A 146 7.96 -8.00 -6.07
N PHE A 147 7.66 -9.27 -6.32
CA PHE A 147 8.47 -10.16 -7.15
C PHE A 147 8.56 -9.70 -8.61
N ALA A 148 7.48 -9.14 -9.17
CA ALA A 148 7.47 -8.65 -10.56
C ALA A 148 8.12 -7.27 -10.71
N ILE A 149 7.90 -6.36 -9.75
CA ILE A 149 8.41 -4.99 -9.81
C ILE A 149 9.92 -4.97 -9.56
N ALA A 150 10.45 -5.75 -8.62
CA ALA A 150 11.89 -5.76 -8.32
C ALA A 150 12.82 -5.99 -9.53
N PRO A 151 12.63 -7.03 -10.38
CA PRO A 151 13.46 -7.24 -11.57
C PRO A 151 13.23 -6.16 -12.63
N LEU A 152 12.01 -5.64 -12.78
CA LEU A 152 11.73 -4.52 -13.67
C LEU A 152 12.51 -3.27 -13.24
N THR A 153 12.48 -2.94 -11.95
CA THR A 153 13.24 -1.83 -11.36
C THR A 153 14.73 -2.00 -11.60
N ARG A 154 15.28 -3.21 -11.36
CA ARG A 154 16.70 -3.49 -11.61
C ARG A 154 17.09 -3.29 -13.07
N TRP A 155 16.28 -3.79 -13.99
CA TRP A 155 16.51 -3.64 -15.43
C TRP A 155 16.45 -2.17 -15.87
N LEU A 156 15.46 -1.40 -15.39
CA LEU A 156 15.37 0.03 -15.67
C LEU A 156 16.60 0.80 -15.15
N ILE A 157 17.08 0.46 -13.96
CA ILE A 157 18.27 1.08 -13.37
C ILE A 157 19.53 0.73 -14.16
N SER A 158 19.66 -0.50 -14.67
CA SER A 158 20.87 -0.93 -15.39
C SER A 158 20.97 -0.32 -16.78
N GLU A 159 19.85 -0.13 -17.48
CA GLU A 159 19.82 0.44 -18.83
C GLU A 159 19.77 1.98 -18.82
N PHE A 160 19.17 2.56 -17.79
CA PHE A 160 18.98 4.00 -17.67
C PHE A 160 19.58 4.50 -16.35
N ASP A 161 18.73 4.91 -15.40
CA ASP A 161 19.13 5.33 -14.06
C ASP A 161 17.98 5.12 -13.07
N TRP A 162 18.24 5.45 -11.80
CA TRP A 162 17.22 5.37 -10.75
C TRP A 162 16.09 6.40 -10.90
N ARG A 163 16.36 7.54 -11.56
CA ARG A 163 15.37 8.61 -11.73
C ARG A 163 14.31 8.19 -12.73
N LEU A 164 14.72 7.75 -13.91
CA LEU A 164 13.83 7.23 -14.93
C LEU A 164 13.09 6.00 -14.41
N ALA A 165 13.78 5.10 -13.70
CA ALA A 165 13.13 3.94 -13.09
C ALA A 165 12.01 4.35 -12.12
N MET A 166 12.24 5.31 -11.22
CA MET A 166 11.19 5.83 -10.32
C MET A 166 10.05 6.50 -11.08
N LEU A 167 10.35 7.29 -12.10
CA LEU A 167 9.34 7.95 -12.94
C LEU A 167 8.44 6.92 -13.63
N VAL A 168 9.04 5.92 -14.28
CA VAL A 168 8.31 4.83 -14.96
C VAL A 168 7.45 4.03 -13.99
N LEU A 169 7.94 3.74 -12.78
CA LEU A 169 7.13 3.08 -11.75
C LEU A 169 5.96 3.94 -11.29
N GLY A 170 6.15 5.27 -11.19
CA GLY A 170 5.09 6.22 -10.85
C GLY A 170 3.99 6.25 -11.92
N ASP A 171 4.38 6.35 -13.18
CA ASP A 171 3.45 6.32 -14.32
C ASP A 171 2.74 4.97 -14.43
N LEU A 172 3.47 3.87 -14.25
CA LEU A 172 2.89 2.53 -14.23
C LEU A 172 1.87 2.39 -13.10
N ALA A 173 2.17 2.91 -11.91
CA ALA A 173 1.23 2.92 -10.79
C ALA A 173 -0.04 3.72 -11.11
N TRP A 174 0.05 4.87 -11.78
CA TRP A 174 -1.13 5.60 -12.23
C TRP A 174 -1.92 4.84 -13.29
N LEU A 175 -1.24 4.27 -14.28
CA LEU A 175 -1.86 3.51 -15.38
C LEU A 175 -2.51 2.21 -14.91
N THR A 176 -2.04 1.60 -13.81
CA THR A 176 -2.66 0.40 -13.25
C THR A 176 -3.70 0.74 -12.19
N ILE A 177 -3.34 1.52 -11.17
CA ILE A 177 -4.18 1.70 -9.98
C ILE A 177 -5.41 2.52 -10.30
N ILE A 178 -5.30 3.62 -11.05
CA ILE A 178 -6.43 4.52 -11.28
C ILE A 178 -7.54 3.80 -12.08
N PRO A 179 -7.28 3.18 -13.25
CA PRO A 179 -8.32 2.49 -13.99
C PRO A 179 -8.93 1.32 -13.21
N LEU A 180 -8.10 0.54 -12.51
CA LEU A 180 -8.59 -0.57 -11.70
C LEU A 180 -9.46 -0.08 -10.53
N ALA A 181 -9.08 1.01 -9.87
CA ALA A 181 -9.88 1.61 -8.81
C ALA A 181 -11.23 2.13 -9.33
N LEU A 182 -11.28 2.68 -10.54
CA LEU A 182 -12.53 3.10 -11.18
C LEU A 182 -13.41 1.89 -11.58
N LEU A 183 -12.80 0.74 -11.86
CA LEU A 183 -13.51 -0.51 -12.15
C LEU A 183 -14.11 -1.16 -10.90
N ILE A 184 -13.57 -0.86 -9.70
CA ILE A 184 -14.16 -1.29 -8.42
C ILE A 184 -15.53 -0.61 -8.27
N ARG A 185 -16.58 -1.34 -8.65
CA ARG A 185 -17.95 -0.97 -8.36
C ARG A 185 -18.25 -1.38 -6.93
N GLU A 186 -18.41 -0.38 -6.06
CA GLU A 186 -19.04 -0.57 -4.76
C GLU A 186 -20.49 -0.96 -4.98
N ASP A 187 -20.77 -2.25 -4.96
CA ASP A 187 -22.13 -2.71 -4.82
C ASP A 187 -22.57 -2.43 -3.37
N ARG A 188 -23.13 -1.24 -3.15
CA ARG A 188 -23.67 -0.80 -1.85
C ARG A 188 -24.67 -1.82 -1.26
N SER A 189 -25.24 -2.71 -2.09
CA SER A 189 -26.15 -3.76 -1.63
C SER A 189 -25.45 -4.97 -0.98
N LEU A 190 -24.15 -5.17 -1.23
CA LEU A 190 -23.35 -6.26 -0.64
C LEU A 190 -22.67 -5.85 0.67
N VAL A 191 -22.61 -4.54 0.95
CA VAL A 191 -22.37 -4.04 2.31
C VAL A 191 -23.64 -4.35 3.10
N SER A 192 -23.73 -5.57 3.63
CA SER A 192 -24.73 -5.89 4.63
C SER A 192 -24.65 -4.78 5.68
N PRO A 193 -25.78 -4.15 6.10
CA PRO A 193 -25.81 -3.21 7.20
C PRO A 193 -25.56 -3.98 8.50
N GLY A 194 -24.39 -4.60 8.62
CA GLY A 194 -23.87 -5.18 9.84
C GLY A 194 -23.55 -4.01 10.75
N ARG A 195 -24.55 -3.60 11.53
CA ARG A 195 -24.41 -2.75 12.71
C ARG A 195 -23.55 -1.51 12.43
N ARG A 196 -24.18 -0.50 11.81
CA ARG A 196 -23.94 0.87 12.26
C ARG A 196 -24.40 0.94 13.73
N SER A 197 -23.63 0.38 14.65
CA SER A 197 -23.75 0.81 16.04
C SER A 197 -23.41 2.29 16.00
N GLY A 198 -24.31 3.16 16.45
CA GLY A 198 -24.05 4.60 16.58
C GLY A 198 -22.97 4.94 17.60
N ARG A 199 -21.96 4.09 17.75
CA ARG A 199 -20.73 4.32 18.49
C ARG A 199 -19.84 5.10 17.54
N GLU A 200 -19.53 6.34 17.90
CA GLU A 200 -18.59 7.15 17.15
C GLU A 200 -17.31 6.32 16.89
N PRO A 201 -16.72 6.37 15.68
CA PRO A 201 -15.53 5.59 15.34
C PRO A 201 -14.41 5.70 16.38
N ASP A 202 -14.28 6.87 17.01
CA ASP A 202 -13.28 7.16 18.04
C ASP A 202 -13.57 6.43 19.36
N LEU A 203 -14.84 6.31 19.75
CA LEU A 203 -15.24 5.54 20.94
C LEU A 203 -15.03 4.04 20.73
N ALA A 204 -15.34 3.53 19.54
CA ALA A 204 -15.11 2.12 19.21
C ALA A 204 -13.61 1.77 19.17
N LEU A 205 -12.75 2.66 18.69
CA LEU A 205 -11.30 2.49 18.69
C LEU A 205 -10.72 2.44 20.11
N LEU A 206 -11.14 3.37 20.98
CA LEU A 206 -10.72 3.40 22.37
C LEU A 206 -11.18 2.16 23.14
N ASP A 207 -12.36 1.63 22.82
CA ASP A 207 -12.88 0.41 23.42
C ASP A 207 -12.11 -0.84 22.94
N VAL A 208 -11.72 -0.91 21.66
CA VAL A 208 -10.88 -2.00 21.13
C VAL A 208 -9.47 -1.94 21.71
N ALA A 209 -8.87 -0.75 21.85
CA ALA A 209 -7.54 -0.56 22.44
C ALA A 209 -7.47 -0.97 23.92
N ARG A 210 -8.61 -1.04 24.62
CA ARG A 210 -8.71 -1.54 25.99
C ARG A 210 -8.77 -3.06 26.10
N THR A 211 -8.90 -3.79 24.98
CA THR A 211 -8.99 -5.25 25.00
C THR A 211 -7.60 -5.91 25.01
N PRO A 212 -7.38 -6.96 25.82
CA PRO A 212 -6.09 -7.66 25.86
C PRO A 212 -5.77 -8.39 24.55
N GLN A 213 -6.79 -8.81 23.79
CA GLN A 213 -6.63 -9.45 22.48
C GLN A 213 -5.99 -8.50 21.46
N PHE A 214 -6.34 -7.22 21.48
CA PHE A 214 -5.73 -6.21 20.62
C PHE A 214 -4.22 -6.09 20.88
N TRP A 215 -3.83 -6.00 22.15
CA TRP A 215 -2.41 -5.92 22.53
C TRP A 215 -1.66 -7.19 22.22
N LEU A 216 -2.26 -8.38 22.41
CA LEU A 216 -1.64 -9.64 22.05
C LEU A 216 -1.32 -9.71 20.55
N ILE A 217 -2.30 -9.40 19.68
CA ILE A 217 -2.10 -9.40 18.22
C ILE A 217 -1.07 -8.35 17.80
N THR A 218 -1.13 -7.15 18.40
CA THR A 218 -0.20 -6.06 18.10
C THR A 218 1.23 -6.45 18.47
N VAL A 219 1.44 -7.00 19.67
CA VAL A 219 2.76 -7.45 20.13
C VAL A 219 3.27 -8.60 19.27
N THR A 220 2.43 -9.58 18.92
CA THR A 220 2.84 -10.68 18.03
C THR A 220 3.21 -10.19 16.64
N HIS A 221 2.44 -9.27 16.06
CA HIS A 221 2.75 -8.72 14.74
C HIS A 221 4.03 -7.87 14.79
N PHE A 222 4.18 -7.05 15.83
CA PHE A 222 5.38 -6.25 16.05
C PHE A 222 6.63 -7.11 16.22
N THR A 223 6.58 -8.17 17.03
CA THR A 223 7.73 -9.08 17.20
C THR A 223 8.04 -9.85 15.93
N CYS A 224 7.03 -10.25 15.16
CA CYS A 224 7.21 -10.88 13.85
C CYS A 224 7.94 -9.95 12.86
N CYS A 225 7.54 -8.68 12.79
CA CYS A 225 8.20 -7.67 11.97
C CYS A 225 9.61 -7.36 12.48
N LEU A 226 9.79 -7.23 13.80
CA LEU A 226 11.09 -6.97 14.42
C LEU A 226 12.09 -8.10 14.11
N ALA A 227 11.64 -9.36 14.08
CA ALA A 227 12.46 -10.50 13.72
C ALA A 227 12.97 -10.44 12.26
N HIS A 228 12.21 -9.84 11.34
CA HIS A 228 12.66 -9.60 9.96
C HIS A 228 13.67 -8.45 9.85
N SER A 229 13.73 -7.56 10.84
CA SER A 229 14.66 -6.43 10.89
C SER A 229 16.01 -6.75 11.55
N GLY A 230 16.19 -7.99 12.04
CA GLY A 230 17.44 -8.44 12.66
C GLY A 230 18.61 -8.43 11.67
N PRO A 231 19.86 -8.25 12.15
CA PRO A 231 21.03 -8.22 11.29
C PRO A 231 21.24 -9.62 10.67
N ILE A 232 21.05 -9.71 9.36
CA ILE A 232 21.70 -10.72 8.50
C ILE A 232 23.09 -10.24 8.13
#